data_AF-A0A2D9Z524-F1
#
_entry.id   AF-A0A2D9Z524-F1
#
_cell.length_a   1.000
_cell.length_b   1.000
_cell.length_c   1.000
_cell.angle_alpha   90.00
_cell.angle_beta   90.00
_cell.angle_gamma   90.00
#
_symmetry.space_group_name_H-M   'P 1'
#
loop_
_entity.id
_entity.type
_entity.pdbx_description
1 polymer ?
#
loop_
_entity_poly.entity_id
_entity_poly.type
_entity_poly.pdbx_seq_one_letter_code
_entity_poly.pdbx_strand_id
1 'polypeptide(L)'
;MCSTTVTADEDAQGKTIECPDCSASLRVPEQSVTVSAPVVDKAASQVRGQGKGIRDASDSTSTKSIFRAKRKAQLAAESKGEEFDSSRFEKAGLPRKTMFSLIVILVLAVGFYAYYLTRPIPRLVLTDQKANSLLKAMNTRNDESITSLLDEFLGAQCTSTEMIGEILRYIDTEEKLDEVMDDLKRLSQISLIQNPLVNAIDRDKPNMQLLSLMEEYRGRQASSHSKLEEEVLRIKAIDPAMVDRLQKEIPTIALLDMFQG
;
A
#
# COMPACT_ATOMS: atom_id res chain seq x y z
N MET A 1 -36.49 5.29 -32.85
CA MET A 1 -35.90 5.42 -31.51
C MET A 1 -36.06 6.87 -31.09
N CYS A 2 -36.80 7.13 -30.02
CA CYS A 2 -37.02 8.47 -29.49
C CYS A 2 -35.87 8.80 -28.55
N SER A 3 -35.10 9.86 -28.84
CA SER A 3 -33.95 10.29 -28.02
C SER A 3 -34.30 11.43 -27.06
N THR A 4 -35.60 11.69 -26.85
CA THR A 4 -36.07 12.78 -26.01
C THR A 4 -35.94 12.41 -24.54
N THR A 5 -35.24 13.25 -23.77
CA THR A 5 -35.09 13.11 -22.33
C THR A 5 -36.37 13.55 -21.63
N VAL A 6 -37.04 12.63 -20.94
CA VAL A 6 -38.23 12.93 -20.14
C VAL A 6 -37.81 13.12 -18.68
N THR A 7 -38.05 14.32 -18.14
CA THR A 7 -37.81 14.65 -16.73
C THR A 7 -39.07 14.39 -15.91
N ALA A 8 -38.94 13.69 -14.78
CA ALA A 8 -40.04 13.40 -13.87
C ALA A 8 -39.75 13.99 -12.49
N ASP A 9 -40.74 14.67 -11.90
CA ASP A 9 -40.63 15.24 -10.55
C ASP A 9 -40.66 14.15 -9.47
N GLU A 10 -40.25 14.49 -8.25
CA GLU A 10 -40.18 13.56 -7.10
C GLU A 10 -41.54 12.91 -6.79
N ASP A 11 -42.66 13.60 -7.07
CA ASP A 11 -44.03 13.10 -6.88
C ASP A 11 -44.47 12.03 -7.91
N ALA A 12 -43.66 11.81 -8.95
CA ALA A 12 -43.90 10.83 -10.01
C ALA A 12 -43.15 9.50 -9.79
N GLN A 13 -42.39 9.37 -8.70
CA GLN A 13 -41.70 8.12 -8.35
C GLN A 13 -42.69 6.95 -8.21
N GLY A 14 -42.37 5.80 -8.80
CA GLY A 14 -43.21 4.60 -8.81
C GLY A 14 -44.39 4.64 -9.80
N LYS A 15 -44.70 5.80 -10.40
CA LYS A 15 -45.78 5.97 -11.39
C LYS A 15 -45.28 5.73 -12.82
N THR A 16 -46.23 5.45 -13.71
CA THR A 16 -45.96 5.32 -15.15
C THR A 16 -46.27 6.65 -15.81
N ILE A 17 -45.30 7.21 -16.53
CA ILE A 17 -45.43 8.45 -17.30
C ILE A 17 -45.34 8.14 -18.79
N GLU A 18 -46.03 8.89 -19.62
CA GLU A 18 -45.97 8.73 -21.07
C GLU A 18 -44.98 9.73 -21.67
N CYS A 19 -44.15 9.26 -22.59
CA CYS A 19 -43.27 10.15 -23.35
C CYS A 19 -44.13 11.03 -24.28
N PRO A 20 -44.04 12.37 -24.21
CA PRO A 20 -44.89 13.26 -24.99
C PRO A 20 -44.69 13.14 -26.51
N ASP A 21 -43.52 12.70 -26.96
CA ASP A 21 -43.19 12.63 -28.39
C ASP A 21 -43.50 11.27 -29.04
N CYS A 22 -43.54 10.19 -28.26
CA CYS A 22 -43.73 8.84 -28.80
C CYS A 22 -44.79 8.01 -28.06
N SER A 23 -45.47 8.59 -27.08
CA SER A 23 -46.52 7.95 -26.27
C SER A 23 -46.10 6.64 -25.61
N ALA A 24 -44.79 6.41 -25.49
CA ALA A 24 -44.25 5.23 -24.84
C ALA A 24 -44.40 5.36 -23.32
N SER A 25 -45.00 4.35 -22.68
CA SER A 25 -45.19 4.29 -21.23
C SER A 25 -43.88 3.91 -20.53
N LEU A 26 -43.33 4.82 -19.75
CA LEU A 26 -42.09 4.67 -18.99
C LEU A 26 -42.41 4.63 -17.49
N ARG A 27 -41.92 3.59 -16.79
CA ARG A 27 -42.12 3.46 -15.35
C ARG A 27 -40.98 4.15 -14.60
N VAL A 28 -41.30 5.13 -13.77
CA VAL A 28 -40.30 5.83 -12.95
C VAL A 28 -39.90 4.92 -11.77
N PRO A 29 -38.63 4.53 -11.64
CA PRO A 29 -38.19 3.67 -10.55
C PRO A 29 -38.33 4.37 -9.19
N GLU A 30 -38.81 3.64 -8.17
CA GLU A 30 -38.84 4.13 -6.79
C GLU A 30 -37.42 4.22 -6.25
N GLN A 31 -37.01 5.40 -5.78
CA GLN A 31 -35.73 5.56 -5.09
C GLN A 31 -35.84 5.00 -3.67
N SER A 32 -35.53 3.72 -3.48
CA SER A 32 -35.37 3.15 -2.13
C SER A 32 -33.92 3.32 -1.65
N VAL A 33 -33.59 4.48 -1.08
CA VAL A 33 -32.33 4.66 -0.34
C VAL A 33 -32.59 5.41 0.97
N THR A 34 -33.05 4.69 2.00
CA THR A 34 -32.78 5.08 3.38
C THR A 34 -31.35 4.69 3.72
N VAL A 35 -30.40 5.59 3.48
CA VAL A 35 -29.07 5.50 4.08
C VAL A 35 -29.00 6.54 5.19
N SER A 36 -29.13 6.06 6.43
CA SER A 36 -28.74 6.84 7.59
C SER A 36 -27.23 7.07 7.50
N ALA A 37 -26.83 8.34 7.34
CA ALA A 37 -25.43 8.74 7.44
C ALA A 37 -24.88 8.32 8.82
N PRO A 38 -23.68 7.72 8.91
CA PRO A 38 -23.01 7.57 10.19
C PRO A 38 -22.52 8.95 10.62
N VAL A 39 -23.26 9.58 11.53
CA VAL A 39 -22.73 10.70 12.32
C VAL A 39 -21.60 10.14 13.18
N VAL A 40 -20.36 10.48 12.81
CA VAL A 40 -19.20 10.22 13.68
C VAL A 40 -19.28 11.20 14.83
N ASP A 41 -19.90 10.77 15.93
CA ASP A 41 -19.84 11.45 17.21
C ASP A 41 -18.38 11.50 17.71
N LYS A 42 -17.81 12.70 17.75
CA LYS A 42 -16.48 13.00 18.32
C LYS A 42 -16.39 12.81 19.85
N ALA A 43 -17.34 12.08 20.46
CA ALA A 43 -17.45 11.94 21.92
C ALA A 43 -17.36 10.49 22.44
N ALA A 44 -17.05 9.49 21.60
CA ALA A 44 -16.92 8.09 22.03
C ALA A 44 -15.46 7.61 22.27
N SER A 45 -14.51 8.52 22.54
CA SER A 45 -13.21 8.15 23.13
C SER A 45 -13.26 8.35 24.65
N GLN A 46 -14.05 7.50 25.32
CA GLN A 46 -13.86 7.22 26.74
C GLN A 46 -13.56 5.74 26.87
N VAL A 47 -12.26 5.41 26.80
CA VAL A 47 -11.77 4.13 27.28
C VAL A 47 -12.03 4.09 28.78
N ARG A 48 -13.01 3.26 29.13
CA ARG A 48 -13.44 2.93 30.49
C ARG A 48 -12.29 2.22 31.21
N GLY A 49 -11.41 3.00 31.81
CA GLY A 49 -10.44 2.51 32.78
C GLY A 49 -11.13 2.29 34.13
N GLN A 50 -11.38 1.03 34.49
CA GLN A 50 -11.47 0.64 35.89
C GLN A 50 -11.04 -0.80 36.07
N GLY A 51 -9.90 -0.99 36.73
CA GLY A 51 -9.37 -2.31 37.06
C GLY A 51 -7.98 -2.29 37.69
N LYS A 52 -7.84 -1.63 38.84
CA LYS A 52 -6.83 -1.87 39.88
C LYS A 52 -5.35 -1.91 39.45
N GLY A 53 -4.71 -0.76 39.65
CA GLY A 53 -3.54 -0.62 40.53
C GLY A 53 -2.26 -1.30 40.09
N ILE A 54 -1.30 -0.51 39.59
CA ILE A 54 0.03 -0.34 40.18
C ILE A 54 0.53 1.03 39.68
N ARG A 55 1.03 1.81 40.63
CA ARG A 55 1.68 3.10 40.46
C ARG A 55 2.79 2.98 39.40
N ASP A 56 2.92 3.99 38.55
CA ASP A 56 4.22 4.64 38.27
C ASP A 56 3.97 5.94 37.49
N ALA A 57 3.48 6.92 38.23
CA ALA A 57 3.68 8.33 37.91
C ALA A 57 5.07 8.71 38.45
N SER A 58 6.10 8.67 37.63
CA SER A 58 7.40 9.22 37.98
C SER A 58 8.22 9.48 36.72
N ASP A 59 8.19 10.71 36.21
CA ASP A 59 9.43 11.30 35.68
C ASP A 59 9.44 12.82 35.49
N SER A 60 8.42 13.56 35.97
CA SER A 60 8.41 15.04 35.88
C SER A 60 8.35 15.77 37.23
N THR A 61 8.21 15.06 38.36
CA THR A 61 8.21 15.62 39.73
C THR A 61 9.55 15.50 40.46
N SER A 62 10.37 14.49 40.11
CA SER A 62 11.67 14.19 40.75
C SER A 62 12.74 15.27 40.51
N THR A 63 12.84 15.79 39.28
CA THR A 63 13.84 16.80 38.95
C THR A 63 13.60 18.12 39.67
N LYS A 64 12.34 18.57 39.80
CA LYS A 64 12.00 19.80 40.56
C LYS A 64 12.25 19.67 42.07
N SER A 65 12.13 18.49 42.66
CA SER A 65 12.43 18.28 44.10
C SER A 65 13.93 18.28 44.40
N ILE A 66 14.76 17.77 43.48
CA ILE A 66 16.22 17.70 43.68
C ILE A 66 16.86 19.09 43.68
N PHE A 67 16.41 20.02 42.80
CA PHE A 67 16.93 21.40 42.82
C PHE A 67 16.56 22.17 44.09
N ARG A 68 15.35 21.95 44.64
CA ARG A 68 14.94 22.54 45.92
C ARG A 68 15.71 21.95 47.10
N ALA A 69 15.96 20.63 47.09
CA ALA A 69 16.78 19.96 48.10
C ALA A 69 18.24 20.41 48.05
N LYS A 70 18.81 20.55 46.84
CA LYS A 70 20.18 21.06 46.62
C LYS A 70 20.32 22.49 47.15
N ARG A 71 19.36 23.37 46.84
CA ARG A 71 19.36 24.76 47.32
C ARG A 71 19.19 24.88 48.84
N LYS A 72 18.39 24.01 49.46
CA LYS A 72 18.22 23.96 50.93
C LYS A 72 19.48 23.43 51.63
N ALA A 73 20.14 22.43 51.05
CA ALA A 73 21.40 21.90 51.59
C ALA A 73 22.56 22.89 51.43
N GLN A 74 22.60 23.65 50.34
CA GLN A 74 23.59 24.70 50.11
C GLN A 74 23.43 25.86 51.10
N LEU A 75 22.21 26.35 51.32
CA LEU A 75 21.93 27.39 52.32
C LEU A 75 22.23 26.92 53.76
N ALA A 76 22.01 25.63 54.05
CA ALA A 76 22.33 25.07 55.35
C ALA A 76 23.85 24.96 55.59
N ALA A 77 24.64 24.63 54.57
CA ALA A 77 26.10 24.58 54.63
C ALA A 77 26.70 26.00 54.78
N GLU A 78 26.19 26.97 54.01
CA GLU A 78 26.59 28.38 54.12
C GLU A 78 26.29 28.95 55.52
N SER A 79 25.14 28.61 56.12
CA SER A 79 24.78 29.07 57.48
C SER A 79 25.66 28.50 58.59
N LYS A 80 26.42 27.42 58.31
CA LYS A 80 27.32 26.75 59.25
C LYS A 80 28.80 26.98 58.94
N GLY A 81 29.11 27.71 57.85
CA GLY A 81 30.48 27.96 57.42
C GLY A 81 31.21 26.74 56.84
N GLU A 82 30.46 25.71 56.40
CA GLU A 82 31.02 24.48 55.83
C GLU A 82 30.93 24.50 54.29
N GLU A 83 31.90 23.87 53.63
CA GLU A 83 31.94 23.77 52.17
C GLU A 83 30.89 22.77 51.65
N PHE A 84 30.14 23.16 50.62
CA PHE A 84 29.00 22.39 50.14
C PHE A 84 29.44 21.12 49.37
N ASP A 85 29.25 19.96 49.97
CA ASP A 85 29.52 18.66 49.33
C ASP A 85 28.42 18.30 48.31
N SER A 86 28.74 18.53 47.03
CA SER A 86 27.82 18.27 45.91
C SER A 86 27.80 16.81 45.43
N SER A 87 28.69 15.96 45.94
CA SER A 87 28.86 14.56 45.49
C SER A 87 27.61 13.70 45.68
N ARG A 88 26.75 14.03 46.65
CA ARG A 88 25.48 13.33 46.91
C ARG A 88 24.41 13.52 45.83
N PHE A 89 24.61 14.48 44.92
CA PHE A 89 23.66 14.80 43.84
C PHE A 89 24.17 14.42 42.45
N GLU A 90 25.39 13.91 42.34
CA GLU A 90 25.87 13.36 41.08
C GLU A 90 25.15 12.03 40.82
N LYS A 91 24.48 11.95 39.66
CA LYS A 91 23.75 10.76 39.24
C LYS A 91 24.72 9.57 39.22
N ALA A 92 24.48 8.61 40.09
CA ALA A 92 25.16 7.33 40.11
C ALA A 92 25.21 6.76 38.68
N GLY A 93 26.42 6.43 38.21
CA GLY A 93 26.63 5.82 36.90
C GLY A 93 25.73 4.60 36.73
N LEU A 94 25.20 4.41 35.51
CA LEU A 94 24.22 3.36 35.21
C LEU A 94 24.68 2.03 35.81
N PRO A 95 23.86 1.38 36.66
CA PRO A 95 24.26 0.14 37.32
C PRO A 95 24.58 -0.90 36.26
N ARG A 96 25.71 -1.62 36.38
CA ARG A 96 26.18 -2.60 35.38
C ARG A 96 25.07 -3.54 34.87
N LYS A 97 24.08 -3.87 35.70
CA LYS A 97 22.88 -4.66 35.34
C LYS A 97 22.03 -4.03 34.23
N THR A 98 21.86 -2.71 34.17
CA THR A 98 21.12 -2.04 33.08
C THR A 98 21.92 -2.02 31.78
N MET A 99 23.25 -1.94 31.85
CA MET A 99 24.12 -2.06 30.67
C MET A 99 24.04 -3.47 30.07
N PHE A 100 24.12 -4.52 30.90
CA PHE A 100 23.94 -5.90 30.42
C PHE A 100 22.55 -6.13 29.83
N SER A 101 21.50 -5.59 30.46
CA SER A 101 20.14 -5.68 29.93
C SER A 101 20.00 -5.03 28.54
N LEU A 102 20.62 -3.86 28.32
CA LEU A 102 20.59 -3.19 27.02
C LEU A 102 21.36 -3.98 25.95
N ILE A 103 22.50 -4.57 26.30
CA ILE A 103 23.28 -5.41 25.39
C ILE A 103 22.47 -6.66 24.98
N VAL A 104 21.79 -7.31 25.92
CA VAL A 104 20.95 -8.49 25.61
C VAL A 104 19.80 -8.12 24.68
N ILE A 105 19.14 -6.97 24.91
CA ILE A 105 18.07 -6.48 24.03
C ILE A 105 18.62 -6.18 22.63
N LEU A 106 19.81 -5.57 22.54
CA LEU A 106 20.45 -5.27 21.25
C LEU A 106 20.79 -6.56 20.49
N VAL A 107 21.35 -7.57 21.17
CA VAL A 107 21.67 -8.87 20.55
C VAL A 107 20.41 -9.59 20.10
N LEU A 108 19.33 -9.56 20.89
CA LEU A 108 18.04 -10.13 20.49
C LEU A 108 17.44 -9.38 19.29
N ALA A 109 17.53 -8.06 19.26
CA ALA A 109 17.05 -7.26 18.14
C ALA A 109 17.84 -7.54 16.85
N VAL A 110 19.17 -7.60 16.93
CA VAL A 110 20.04 -7.94 15.79
C VAL A 110 19.82 -9.38 15.34
N GLY A 111 19.72 -10.33 16.29
CA GLY A 111 19.42 -11.72 15.99
C GLY A 111 18.05 -11.91 15.34
N PHE A 112 17.04 -11.21 15.85
CA PHE A 112 15.70 -11.20 15.25
C PHE A 112 15.70 -10.55 13.87
N TYR A 113 16.46 -9.48 13.68
CA TYR A 113 16.60 -8.80 12.40
C TYR A 113 17.33 -9.67 11.37
N ALA A 114 18.44 -10.32 11.74
CA ALA A 114 19.15 -11.27 10.90
C ALA A 114 18.28 -12.50 10.57
N TYR A 115 17.50 -13.01 11.54
CA TYR A 115 16.53 -14.07 11.31
C TYR A 115 15.41 -13.64 10.35
N TYR A 116 14.95 -12.39 10.46
CA TYR A 116 13.95 -11.83 9.54
C TYR A 116 14.51 -11.73 8.12
N LEU A 117 15.75 -11.28 7.95
CA LEU A 117 16.43 -11.19 6.65
C LEU A 117 16.73 -12.55 6.02
N THR A 118 16.85 -13.62 6.82
CA THR A 118 17.15 -14.98 6.34
C THR A 118 15.90 -15.82 6.10
N ARG A 119 14.69 -15.29 6.32
CA ARG A 119 13.47 -16.01 5.95
C ARG A 119 13.43 -16.18 4.43
N PRO A 120 13.25 -17.42 3.91
CA PRO A 120 13.09 -17.62 2.49
C PRO A 120 11.85 -16.85 2.04
N ILE A 121 12.02 -15.99 1.04
CA ILE A 121 10.89 -15.32 0.39
C ILE A 121 9.97 -16.43 -0.12
N PRO A 122 8.68 -16.42 0.22
CA PRO A 122 7.77 -17.45 -0.26
C PRO A 122 7.56 -17.28 -1.77
N ARG A 123 7.57 -18.38 -2.52
CA ARG A 123 7.23 -18.38 -3.94
C ARG A 123 5.79 -17.89 -4.10
N LEU A 124 5.60 -16.86 -4.92
CA LEU A 124 4.28 -16.47 -5.40
C LEU A 124 3.90 -17.41 -6.56
N VAL A 125 2.88 -18.24 -6.36
CA VAL A 125 2.37 -19.15 -7.39
C VAL A 125 1.26 -18.48 -8.17
N LEU A 126 1.37 -18.45 -9.50
CA LEU A 126 0.29 -18.00 -10.36
C LEU A 126 -0.81 -19.06 -10.42
N THR A 127 -1.91 -18.83 -9.71
CA THR A 127 -3.07 -19.73 -9.79
C THR A 127 -3.80 -19.57 -11.12
N ASP A 128 -4.35 -20.66 -11.65
CA ASP A 128 -5.14 -20.63 -12.89
C ASP A 128 -6.35 -19.69 -12.79
N GLN A 129 -6.97 -19.64 -11.61
CA GLN A 129 -8.07 -18.70 -11.35
C GLN A 129 -7.62 -17.25 -11.53
N LYS A 130 -6.44 -16.89 -10.99
CA LYS A 130 -5.90 -15.53 -11.13
C LYS A 130 -5.50 -15.25 -12.57
N ALA A 131 -4.82 -16.16 -13.24
CA ALA A 131 -4.45 -16.03 -14.65
C ALA A 131 -5.69 -15.83 -15.54
N ASN A 132 -6.75 -16.62 -15.33
CA ASN A 132 -8.01 -16.50 -16.06
C ASN A 132 -8.73 -15.18 -15.76
N SER A 133 -8.68 -14.69 -14.52
CA SER A 133 -9.25 -13.38 -14.17
C SER A 133 -8.54 -12.22 -14.89
N LEU A 134 -7.20 -12.28 -14.99
CA LEU A 134 -6.41 -11.28 -15.71
C LEU A 134 -6.68 -11.35 -17.22
N LEU A 135 -6.69 -12.56 -17.79
CA LEU A 135 -7.04 -12.79 -19.19
C LEU A 135 -8.44 -12.28 -19.53
N LYS A 136 -9.41 -12.53 -18.64
CA LYS A 136 -10.77 -12.03 -18.80
C LYS A 136 -10.75 -10.50 -18.84
N ALA A 137 -10.20 -9.84 -17.83
CA ALA A 137 -10.14 -8.39 -17.72
C ALA A 137 -9.46 -7.71 -18.94
N MET A 138 -8.44 -8.34 -19.51
CA MET A 138 -7.76 -7.78 -20.68
C MET A 138 -8.51 -7.97 -21.99
N ASN A 139 -9.26 -9.06 -22.12
CA ASN A 139 -10.07 -9.38 -23.30
C ASN A 139 -11.55 -9.06 -23.11
N THR A 140 -11.95 -8.42 -22.00
CA THR A 140 -13.36 -8.13 -21.75
C THR A 140 -13.86 -7.26 -22.90
N ARG A 141 -15.03 -7.61 -23.40
CA ARG A 141 -15.86 -6.77 -24.26
C ARG A 141 -17.13 -6.54 -23.47
N ASN A 142 -17.04 -5.62 -22.50
CA ASN A 142 -18.17 -5.30 -21.64
C ASN A 142 -19.00 -4.20 -22.32
N ASP A 143 -20.33 -4.32 -22.26
CA ASP A 143 -21.27 -3.28 -22.74
C ASP A 143 -21.40 -2.11 -21.75
N GLU A 144 -20.65 -2.17 -20.65
CA GLU A 144 -20.52 -1.10 -19.65
C GLU A 144 -19.78 0.12 -20.20
N SER A 145 -19.68 1.19 -19.39
CA SER A 145 -19.00 2.41 -19.79
C SER A 145 -17.54 2.16 -20.19
N ILE A 146 -17.05 2.95 -21.15
CA ILE A 146 -15.64 2.93 -21.61
C ILE A 146 -14.66 3.06 -20.43
N THR A 147 -15.03 3.80 -19.38
CA THR A 147 -14.24 3.95 -18.16
C THR A 147 -14.09 2.65 -17.38
N SER A 148 -15.15 1.84 -17.24
CA SER A 148 -15.10 0.54 -16.57
C SER A 148 -14.20 -0.44 -17.32
N LEU A 149 -14.36 -0.49 -18.66
CA LEU A 149 -13.53 -1.31 -19.53
C LEU A 149 -12.04 -0.93 -19.43
N LEU A 150 -11.75 0.38 -19.40
CA LEU A 150 -10.39 0.88 -19.31
C LEU A 150 -9.78 0.60 -17.92
N ASP A 151 -10.57 0.75 -16.85
CA ASP A 151 -10.16 0.42 -15.48
C ASP A 151 -9.76 -1.04 -15.34
N GLU A 152 -10.62 -1.97 -15.79
CA GLU A 152 -10.33 -3.40 -15.76
C GLU A 152 -9.07 -3.75 -16.55
N PHE A 153 -8.95 -3.20 -17.76
CA PHE A 153 -7.81 -3.46 -18.63
C PHE A 153 -6.49 -2.95 -18.04
N LEU A 154 -6.42 -1.67 -17.67
CA LEU A 154 -5.21 -1.06 -17.10
C LEU A 154 -4.88 -1.66 -15.74
N GLY A 155 -5.89 -1.96 -14.93
CA GLY A 155 -5.75 -2.66 -13.66
C GLY A 155 -5.14 -4.04 -13.82
N ALA A 156 -5.62 -4.83 -14.79
CA ALA A 156 -5.05 -6.14 -15.09
C ALA A 156 -3.61 -6.05 -15.62
N GLN A 157 -3.32 -5.07 -16.46
CA GLN A 157 -1.97 -4.83 -16.97
C GLN A 157 -0.99 -4.49 -15.84
N CYS A 158 -1.31 -3.50 -15.00
CA CYS A 158 -0.49 -3.13 -13.85
C CYS A 158 -0.30 -4.28 -12.87
N THR A 159 -1.39 -5.00 -12.53
CA THR A 159 -1.33 -6.15 -11.62
C THR A 159 -0.44 -7.26 -12.17
N SER A 160 -0.45 -7.49 -13.48
CA SER A 160 0.42 -8.50 -14.11
C SER A 160 1.91 -8.12 -13.95
N THR A 161 2.26 -6.85 -14.19
CA THR A 161 3.64 -6.35 -14.01
C THR A 161 4.07 -6.38 -12.55
N GLU A 162 3.18 -6.02 -11.61
CA GLU A 162 3.44 -6.11 -10.16
C GLU A 162 3.73 -7.56 -9.74
N MET A 163 2.95 -8.52 -10.24
CA MET A 163 3.15 -9.95 -9.95
C MET A 163 4.47 -10.48 -10.53
N ILE A 164 4.89 -10.03 -11.72
CA ILE A 164 6.21 -10.35 -12.27
C ILE A 164 7.29 -9.87 -11.30
N GLY A 165 7.22 -8.62 -10.83
CA GLY A 165 8.18 -8.06 -9.87
C GLY A 165 8.25 -8.87 -8.57
N GLU A 166 7.10 -9.21 -7.98
CA GLU A 166 7.07 -10.03 -6.75
C GLU A 166 7.61 -11.46 -6.96
N ILE A 167 7.40 -12.06 -8.14
CA ILE A 167 8.01 -13.36 -8.47
C ILE A 167 9.53 -13.23 -8.59
N LEU A 168 10.04 -12.16 -9.20
CA LEU A 168 11.49 -11.96 -9.32
C LEU A 168 12.16 -11.86 -7.95
N ARG A 169 11.49 -11.33 -6.91
CA ARG A 169 12.03 -11.29 -5.53
C ARG A 169 12.36 -12.66 -4.97
N TYR A 170 11.66 -13.71 -5.40
CA TYR A 170 11.93 -15.09 -4.99
C TYR A 170 13.24 -15.62 -5.56
N ILE A 171 13.68 -15.08 -6.71
CA ILE A 171 14.81 -15.58 -7.48
C ILE A 171 16.12 -15.08 -6.87
N ASP A 172 16.93 -16.00 -6.39
CA ASP A 172 18.30 -15.79 -5.93
C ASP A 172 19.30 -16.79 -6.53
N THR A 173 18.80 -17.75 -7.30
CA THR A 173 19.52 -18.90 -7.85
C THR A 173 18.87 -19.33 -9.17
N GLU A 174 19.62 -20.01 -10.03
CA GLU A 174 19.13 -20.50 -11.33
C GLU A 174 18.02 -21.55 -11.17
N GLU A 175 18.11 -22.41 -10.16
CA GLU A 175 17.08 -23.41 -9.85
C GLU A 175 15.71 -22.75 -9.58
N LYS A 176 15.68 -21.67 -8.79
CA LYS A 176 14.45 -20.92 -8.52
C LYS A 176 13.95 -20.16 -9.74
N LEU A 177 14.84 -19.70 -10.61
CA LEU A 177 14.46 -19.09 -11.89
C LEU A 177 13.72 -20.10 -12.76
N ASP A 178 14.23 -21.32 -12.88
CA ASP A 178 13.58 -22.39 -13.64
C ASP A 178 12.20 -22.76 -13.08
N GLU A 179 12.04 -22.79 -11.75
CA GLU A 179 10.75 -23.09 -11.11
C GLU A 179 9.63 -22.09 -11.44
N VAL A 180 9.96 -20.83 -11.65
CA VAL A 180 9.00 -19.74 -11.87
C VAL A 180 8.96 -19.24 -13.31
N MET A 181 9.80 -19.77 -14.20
CA MET A 181 9.93 -19.31 -15.58
C MET A 181 8.59 -19.38 -16.34
N ASP A 182 7.82 -20.45 -16.16
CA ASP A 182 6.52 -20.60 -16.82
C ASP A 182 5.48 -19.60 -16.31
N ASP A 183 5.49 -19.30 -15.01
CA ASP A 183 4.62 -18.28 -14.40
C ASP A 183 4.95 -16.89 -14.95
N LEU A 184 6.24 -16.56 -15.07
CA LEU A 184 6.73 -15.31 -15.67
C LEU A 184 6.36 -15.20 -17.15
N LYS A 185 6.53 -16.26 -17.93
CA LYS A 185 6.14 -16.29 -19.36
C LYS A 185 4.65 -16.04 -19.52
N ARG A 186 3.82 -16.70 -18.72
CA ARG A 186 2.36 -16.56 -18.77
C ARG A 186 1.93 -15.15 -18.39
N LEU A 187 2.48 -14.59 -17.31
CA LEU A 187 2.19 -13.20 -16.91
C LEU A 187 2.67 -12.19 -17.94
N SER A 188 3.83 -12.42 -18.56
CA SER A 188 4.35 -11.55 -19.61
C SER A 188 3.46 -11.54 -20.84
N GLN A 189 3.06 -12.72 -21.33
CA GLN A 189 2.10 -12.84 -22.41
C GLN A 189 0.78 -12.13 -22.09
N ILE A 190 0.28 -12.30 -20.86
CA ILE A 190 -0.91 -11.62 -20.36
C ILE A 190 -0.70 -10.10 -20.46
N SER A 191 0.33 -9.54 -19.84
CA SER A 191 0.59 -8.08 -19.79
C SER A 191 0.71 -7.38 -21.15
N LEU A 192 1.00 -8.14 -22.21
CA LEU A 192 1.19 -7.66 -23.58
C LEU A 192 -0.06 -7.77 -24.45
N ILE A 193 -1.13 -8.40 -23.95
CA ILE A 193 -2.41 -8.44 -24.66
C ILE A 193 -2.92 -7.01 -24.82
N GLN A 194 -3.15 -6.61 -26.07
CA GLN A 194 -3.74 -5.33 -26.40
C GLN A 194 -5.26 -5.48 -26.52
N ASN A 195 -6.01 -4.63 -25.82
CA ASN A 195 -7.45 -4.53 -26.02
C ASN A 195 -7.75 -3.52 -27.14
N PRO A 196 -8.33 -3.92 -28.29
CA PRO A 196 -8.55 -3.04 -29.43
C PRO A 196 -9.57 -1.93 -29.12
N LEU A 197 -10.51 -2.15 -28.20
CA LEU A 197 -11.48 -1.13 -27.79
C LEU A 197 -10.82 -0.05 -26.95
N VAL A 198 -9.86 -0.43 -26.09
CA VAL A 198 -9.02 0.52 -25.35
C VAL A 198 -8.10 1.30 -26.28
N ASN A 199 -7.50 0.64 -27.27
CA ASN A 199 -6.65 1.30 -28.26
C ASN A 199 -7.41 2.30 -29.15
N ALA A 200 -8.71 2.07 -29.35
CA ALA A 200 -9.59 2.96 -30.11
C ALA A 200 -10.06 4.19 -29.30
N ILE A 201 -9.75 4.25 -28.00
CA ILE A 201 -10.06 5.42 -27.17
C ILE A 201 -9.21 6.60 -27.64
N ASP A 202 -9.89 7.63 -28.12
CA ASP A 202 -9.29 8.91 -28.48
C ASP A 202 -8.82 9.63 -27.21
N ARG A 203 -7.51 9.60 -26.98
CA ARG A 203 -6.86 10.19 -25.80
C ARG A 203 -6.86 11.71 -25.80
N ASP A 204 -7.11 12.32 -26.96
CA ASP A 204 -7.13 13.77 -27.14
C ASP A 204 -8.53 14.37 -26.92
N LYS A 205 -9.55 13.51 -26.71
CA LYS A 205 -10.88 13.97 -26.31
C LYS A 205 -10.90 14.35 -24.82
N PRO A 206 -11.45 15.53 -24.48
CA PRO A 206 -11.49 16.02 -23.11
C PRO A 206 -12.57 15.29 -22.29
N ASN A 207 -12.31 14.03 -21.92
CA ASN A 207 -13.08 13.34 -20.89
C ASN A 207 -12.25 13.31 -19.60
N MET A 208 -12.57 14.21 -18.66
CA MET A 208 -11.81 14.36 -17.41
C MET A 208 -11.76 13.07 -16.57
N GLN A 209 -12.80 12.25 -16.59
CA GLN A 209 -12.81 10.97 -15.86
C GLN A 209 -11.82 9.98 -16.48
N LEU A 210 -11.82 9.90 -17.81
CA LEU A 210 -10.89 9.07 -18.56
C LEU A 210 -9.43 9.50 -18.33
N LEU A 211 -9.17 10.82 -18.40
CA LEU A 211 -7.85 11.38 -18.16
C LEU A 211 -7.36 11.10 -16.73
N SER A 212 -8.23 11.26 -15.72
CA SER A 212 -7.87 10.96 -14.32
C SER A 212 -7.50 9.50 -14.12
N LEU A 213 -8.23 8.58 -14.76
CA LEU A 213 -7.99 7.15 -14.66
C LEU A 213 -6.67 6.77 -15.36
N MET A 214 -6.43 7.33 -16.55
CA MET A 214 -5.16 7.15 -17.25
C MET A 214 -3.98 7.68 -16.44
N GLU A 215 -4.12 8.81 -15.76
CA GLU A 215 -3.07 9.39 -14.92
C GLU A 215 -2.78 8.53 -13.67
N GLU A 216 -3.83 8.03 -13.00
CA GLU A 216 -3.69 7.08 -11.89
C GLU A 216 -2.91 5.84 -12.31
N TYR A 217 -3.33 5.20 -13.40
CA TYR A 217 -2.67 4.00 -13.90
C TYR A 217 -1.28 4.27 -14.45
N ARG A 218 -1.02 5.45 -15.01
CA ARG A 218 0.33 5.87 -15.39
C ARG A 218 1.26 5.93 -14.18
N GLY A 219 0.79 6.49 -13.06
CA GLY A 219 1.55 6.52 -11.80
C GLY A 219 1.83 5.12 -11.26
N ARG A 220 0.80 4.26 -11.24
CA ARG A 220 0.94 2.86 -10.79
C ARG A 220 1.86 2.05 -11.69
N GLN A 221 1.73 2.20 -13.00
CA GLN A 221 2.59 1.58 -14.00
C GLN A 221 4.04 2.02 -13.80
N ALA A 222 4.31 3.32 -13.70
CA ALA A 222 5.66 3.85 -13.45
C ALA A 222 6.27 3.28 -12.16
N SER A 223 5.49 3.22 -11.06
CA SER A 223 5.96 2.62 -9.81
C SER A 223 6.25 1.12 -9.96
N SER A 224 5.39 0.37 -10.64
CA SER A 224 5.61 -1.05 -10.90
C SER A 224 6.83 -1.30 -11.78
N HIS A 225 7.06 -0.49 -12.80
CA HIS A 225 8.24 -0.59 -13.66
C HIS A 225 9.53 -0.29 -12.89
N SER A 226 9.54 0.76 -12.06
CA SER A 226 10.71 1.09 -11.23
C SER A 226 11.08 -0.04 -10.26
N LYS A 227 10.08 -0.66 -9.61
CA LYS A 227 10.32 -1.83 -8.73
C LYS A 227 10.82 -3.03 -9.52
N LEU A 228 10.24 -3.27 -10.70
CA LEU A 228 10.64 -4.37 -11.56
C LEU A 228 12.09 -4.20 -12.03
N GLU A 229 12.48 -2.98 -12.38
CA GLU A 229 13.86 -2.62 -12.73
C GLU A 229 14.83 -2.85 -11.56
N GLU A 230 14.45 -2.45 -10.34
CA GLU A 230 15.25 -2.70 -9.14
C GLU A 230 15.52 -4.20 -8.91
N GLU A 231 14.50 -5.04 -9.12
CA GLU A 231 14.64 -6.50 -9.01
C GLU A 231 15.49 -7.11 -10.12
N VAL A 232 15.37 -6.61 -11.36
CA VAL A 232 16.24 -7.02 -12.46
C VAL A 232 17.70 -6.64 -12.18
N LEU A 233 17.96 -5.43 -11.66
CA LEU A 233 19.29 -4.99 -11.25
C LEU A 233 19.85 -5.83 -10.10
N ARG A 234 18.99 -6.22 -9.14
CA ARG A 234 19.37 -7.15 -8.06
C ARG A 234 19.80 -8.49 -8.62
N ILE A 235 19.02 -9.09 -9.52
CA ILE A 235 19.36 -10.38 -10.15
C ILE A 235 20.64 -10.24 -10.98
N LYS A 236 20.83 -9.13 -11.70
CA LYS A 236 22.06 -8.84 -12.47
C LYS A 236 23.31 -8.82 -11.58
N ALA A 237 23.19 -8.31 -10.36
CA ALA A 237 24.27 -8.29 -9.39
C ALA A 237 24.59 -9.69 -8.82
N ILE A 238 23.62 -10.61 -8.83
CA ILE A 238 23.81 -12.01 -8.41
C ILE A 238 24.43 -12.81 -9.54
N ASP A 239 23.78 -12.81 -10.71
CA ASP A 239 24.24 -13.47 -11.93
C ASP A 239 23.74 -12.73 -13.17
N PRO A 240 24.63 -12.12 -13.97
CA PRO A 240 24.23 -11.44 -15.20
C PRO A 240 23.62 -12.40 -16.24
N ALA A 241 24.01 -13.68 -16.26
CA ALA A 241 23.48 -14.65 -17.23
C ALA A 241 22.00 -14.96 -16.99
N MET A 242 21.55 -14.93 -15.73
CA MET A 242 20.13 -15.06 -15.39
C MET A 242 19.29 -13.91 -15.98
N VAL A 243 19.83 -12.69 -15.95
CA VAL A 243 19.14 -11.53 -16.53
C VAL A 243 19.09 -11.61 -18.05
N ASP A 244 20.18 -12.00 -18.71
CA ASP A 244 20.19 -12.21 -20.16
C ASP A 244 19.11 -13.23 -20.59
N ARG A 245 18.96 -14.30 -19.80
CA ARG A 245 17.91 -15.30 -20.02
C ARG A 245 16.51 -14.75 -19.78
N LEU A 246 16.29 -14.00 -18.70
CA LEU A 246 15.02 -13.33 -18.42
C LEU A 246 14.64 -12.36 -19.53
N GLN A 247 15.57 -11.54 -20.02
CA GLN A 247 15.34 -10.62 -21.13
C GLN A 247 15.02 -11.36 -22.44
N LYS A 248 15.66 -12.51 -22.68
CA LYS A 248 15.41 -13.31 -23.88
C LYS A 248 14.05 -14.03 -23.84
N GLU A 249 13.64 -14.54 -22.69
CA GLU A 249 12.47 -15.39 -22.55
C GLU A 249 11.21 -14.65 -22.09
N ILE A 250 11.35 -13.50 -21.42
CA ILE A 250 10.25 -12.71 -20.85
C ILE A 250 10.18 -11.34 -21.53
N PRO A 251 9.33 -11.18 -22.56
CA PRO A 251 9.30 -9.94 -23.34
C PRO A 251 8.99 -8.69 -22.51
N THR A 252 8.19 -8.78 -21.45
CA THR A 252 7.90 -7.64 -20.56
C THR A 252 9.16 -7.11 -19.88
N ILE A 253 10.14 -7.97 -19.58
CA ILE A 253 11.44 -7.58 -19.03
C ILE A 253 12.33 -7.00 -20.13
N ALA A 254 12.32 -7.60 -21.34
CA ALA A 254 13.05 -7.06 -22.50
C ALA A 254 12.65 -5.62 -22.84
N LEU A 255 11.37 -5.28 -22.68
CA LEU A 255 10.84 -3.95 -22.94
C LEU A 255 11.30 -2.90 -21.90
N LEU A 256 11.83 -3.30 -20.75
CA LEU A 256 12.37 -2.36 -19.75
C LEU A 256 13.66 -1.70 -20.23
N ASP A 257 14.55 -2.47 -20.88
CA ASP A 257 15.82 -1.97 -21.42
C ASP A 257 15.61 -0.89 -22.49
N MET A 258 14.46 -0.90 -23.19
CA MET A 258 14.14 0.13 -24.18
C MET A 258 13.91 1.52 -23.56
N PHE A 259 13.71 1.61 -22.23
CA PHE A 259 13.57 2.89 -21.52
C PHE A 259 14.88 3.37 -20.86
N GLN A 260 15.96 2.59 -20.95
CA GLN A 260 17.28 2.93 -20.42
C GLN A 260 18.20 3.61 -21.48
N GLY A 261 17.67 3.92 -22.67
CA GLY A 261 18.38 4.57 -23.79
C GLY A 261 18.07 6.05 -23.98
#